data_AF-A0A093VLF9-F1
#
_entry.id   AF-A0A093VLF9-F1
#
_cell.length_a   1.000
_cell.length_b   1.000
_cell.length_c   1.000
_cell.angle_alpha   90.00
_cell.angle_beta   90.00
_cell.angle_gamma   90.00
#
_symmetry.space_group_name_H-M   'P 1'
#
loop_
_entity.id
_entity.type
_entity.pdbx_description
1 polymer ?
#
loop_
_entity_poly.entity_id
_entity_poly.type
_entity_poly.pdbx_seq_one_letter_code
_entity_poly.pdbx_strand_id
1 'polypeptide(L)'
;IVRHPLESIRDSSFLTTQKNFQIMALTRVRFKVHGTVQGVSFRAFTQKRATEYGVTGWVRNTPDGRVEGEVQGEPDLVQKLLKDVDKGPRHAHVVKLEKGEVETLDDEESFEIRR
;
A
#
# COMPACT_ATOMS: atom_id res chain seq x y z
N ILE A 1 46.86 38.29 -24.43
CA ILE A 1 46.66 38.96 -23.12
C ILE A 1 45.17 39.16 -22.92
N VAL A 2 44.54 38.31 -22.09
CA VAL A 2 43.36 38.53 -21.21
C VAL A 2 43.15 37.18 -20.48
N ARG A 3 43.84 36.95 -19.35
CA ARG A 3 43.29 36.87 -17.96
C ARG A 3 41.97 36.09 -17.80
N HIS A 4 42.08 34.87 -17.22
CA HIS A 4 41.37 34.20 -16.08
C HIS A 4 39.86 34.49 -15.79
N PRO A 5 39.10 33.63 -15.06
CA PRO A 5 39.49 32.48 -14.22
C PRO A 5 38.62 31.20 -14.33
N LEU A 6 39.04 30.18 -13.58
CA LEU A 6 38.29 28.96 -13.20
C LEU A 6 37.08 29.32 -12.32
N GLU A 7 35.89 28.81 -12.65
CA GLU A 7 34.80 28.64 -11.68
C GLU A 7 34.41 27.16 -11.63
N SER A 8 34.87 26.54 -10.55
CA SER A 8 34.40 25.28 -10.02
C SER A 8 33.01 25.49 -9.39
N ILE A 9 32.27 24.39 -9.27
CA ILE A 9 31.07 24.15 -8.44
C ILE A 9 29.73 24.48 -9.11
N ARG A 10 28.88 23.43 -9.20
CA ARG A 10 27.42 23.34 -8.95
C ARG A 10 26.78 22.33 -9.93
N ASP A 11 26.09 21.26 -9.56
CA ASP A 11 25.74 20.62 -8.30
C ASP A 11 25.39 19.17 -8.63
N SER A 12 25.83 18.23 -7.81
CA SER A 12 25.41 16.83 -7.83
C SER A 12 24.03 16.68 -7.17
N SER A 13 23.01 17.34 -7.74
CA SER A 13 21.64 17.38 -7.18
C SER A 13 20.53 17.21 -8.23
N PHE A 14 20.86 16.74 -9.44
CA PHE A 14 19.89 16.53 -10.53
C PHE A 14 19.04 15.24 -10.41
N LEU A 15 18.91 14.65 -9.21
CA LEU A 15 18.03 13.49 -8.98
C LEU A 15 17.01 13.67 -7.84
N THR A 16 16.88 14.87 -7.26
CA THR A 16 15.96 15.14 -6.14
C THR A 16 14.90 16.19 -6.51
N THR A 17 14.37 16.20 -7.73
CA THR A 17 13.26 17.11 -8.07
C THR A 17 12.33 16.53 -9.12
N GLN A 18 11.66 15.42 -8.81
CA GLN A 18 10.40 15.04 -9.46
C GLN A 18 9.60 14.09 -8.56
N LYS A 19 9.34 14.47 -7.31
CA LYS A 19 8.50 13.66 -6.41
C LYS A 19 7.55 14.52 -5.59
N ASN A 20 6.96 15.56 -6.18
CA ASN A 20 6.17 16.51 -5.40
C ASN A 20 4.96 17.14 -6.09
N PHE A 21 4.39 16.54 -7.14
CA PHE A 21 3.20 17.10 -7.79
C PHE A 21 2.19 16.05 -8.30
N GLN A 22 2.03 14.94 -7.58
CA GLN A 22 0.75 14.25 -7.63
C GLN A 22 -0.09 14.87 -6.50
N ILE A 23 -1.00 15.77 -6.87
CA ILE A 23 -2.06 16.22 -5.96
C ILE A 23 -2.74 14.98 -5.39
N MET A 24 -3.01 15.05 -4.09
CA MET A 24 -3.39 14.01 -3.12
C MET A 24 -4.66 13.24 -3.50
N ALA A 25 -4.66 12.53 -4.61
CA ALA A 25 -5.71 11.56 -4.94
C ALA A 25 -5.42 10.29 -4.13
N LEU A 26 -6.08 10.17 -2.97
CA LEU A 26 -6.19 8.89 -2.31
C LEU A 26 -6.80 7.90 -3.30
N THR A 27 -6.33 6.66 -3.27
CA THR A 27 -6.97 5.56 -3.99
C THR A 27 -7.52 4.59 -2.96
N ARG A 28 -8.71 4.05 -3.24
CA ARG A 28 -9.28 2.95 -2.47
C ARG A 28 -9.32 1.72 -3.38
N VAL A 29 -8.77 0.62 -2.88
CA VAL A 29 -8.70 -0.65 -3.59
C VAL A 29 -9.37 -1.71 -2.74
N ARG A 30 -10.41 -2.34 -3.28
CA ARG A 30 -10.92 -3.60 -2.75
C ARG A 30 -10.02 -4.74 -3.19
N PHE A 31 -9.73 -5.66 -2.30
CA PHE A 31 -8.95 -6.85 -2.60
C PHE A 31 -9.64 -8.11 -2.07
N LYS A 32 -9.46 -9.23 -2.78
CA LYS A 32 -9.92 -10.55 -2.39
C LYS A 32 -8.80 -11.56 -2.59
N VAL A 33 -8.45 -12.25 -1.53
CA VAL A 33 -7.35 -13.21 -1.44
C VAL A 33 -7.92 -14.62 -1.41
N HIS A 34 -7.48 -15.44 -2.36
CA HIS A 34 -7.81 -16.85 -2.46
C HIS A 34 -6.63 -17.70 -2.01
N GLY A 35 -6.90 -18.84 -1.38
CA GLY A 35 -5.88 -19.80 -0.95
C GLY A 35 -6.04 -20.21 0.51
N THR A 36 -4.95 -20.66 1.12
CA THR A 36 -4.92 -21.07 2.53
C THR A 36 -4.65 -19.84 3.40
N VAL A 37 -5.72 -19.08 3.69
CA VAL A 37 -5.64 -17.75 4.33
C VAL A 37 -6.39 -17.65 5.66
N GLN A 38 -7.08 -18.71 6.08
CA GLN A 38 -7.73 -18.80 7.40
C GLN A 38 -6.88 -19.63 8.38
N GLY A 39 -6.92 -19.29 9.67
CA GLY A 39 -6.09 -19.95 10.70
C GLY A 39 -4.62 -19.50 10.75
N VAL A 40 -4.19 -18.60 9.85
CA VAL A 40 -2.78 -18.15 9.71
C VAL A 40 -2.55 -16.70 10.15
N SER A 41 -3.47 -16.14 10.94
CA SER A 41 -3.42 -14.75 11.41
C SER A 41 -3.33 -13.70 10.29
N PHE A 42 -3.88 -14.00 9.10
CA PHE A 42 -3.83 -13.13 7.92
C PHE A 42 -4.39 -11.72 8.18
N ARG A 43 -5.52 -11.64 8.89
CA ARG A 43 -6.16 -10.37 9.27
C ARG A 43 -5.25 -9.50 10.13
N ALA A 44 -4.60 -10.08 11.14
CA ALA A 44 -3.68 -9.38 12.03
C ALA A 44 -2.40 -8.94 11.29
N PHE A 45 -1.89 -9.77 10.37
CA PHE A 45 -0.78 -9.39 9.49
C PHE A 45 -1.15 -8.18 8.62
N THR A 46 -2.33 -8.22 8.00
CA THR A 46 -2.81 -7.14 7.12
C THR A 46 -3.01 -5.85 7.89
N GLN A 47 -3.66 -5.89 9.06
CA GLN A 47 -3.84 -4.72 9.92
C GLN A 47 -2.49 -4.13 10.36
N LYS A 48 -1.55 -4.96 10.81
CA LYS A 48 -0.23 -4.49 11.22
C LYS A 48 0.46 -3.73 10.09
N ARG A 49 0.47 -4.29 8.87
CA ARG A 49 1.05 -3.66 7.69
C ARG A 49 0.33 -2.38 7.29
N ALA A 50 -1.00 -2.37 7.38
CA ALA A 50 -1.80 -1.18 7.11
C ALA A 50 -1.43 -0.04 8.07
N THR A 51 -1.30 -0.33 9.36
CA THR A 51 -0.82 0.62 10.37
C THR A 51 0.62 1.08 10.12
N GLU A 52 1.53 0.18 9.75
CA GLU A 52 2.92 0.52 9.41
C GLU A 52 3.03 1.44 8.19
N TYR A 53 2.14 1.28 7.21
CA TYR A 53 2.08 2.13 6.02
C TYR A 53 1.21 3.38 6.19
N GLY A 54 0.44 3.51 7.27
CA GLY A 54 -0.48 4.64 7.47
C GLY A 54 -1.66 4.65 6.49
N VAL A 55 -2.13 3.47 6.08
CA VAL A 55 -3.30 3.32 5.20
C VAL A 55 -4.53 2.89 5.99
N THR A 56 -5.71 3.28 5.52
CA THR A 56 -7.00 3.04 6.18
C THR A 56 -7.81 1.99 5.43
N GLY A 57 -8.89 1.48 6.03
CA GLY A 57 -9.71 0.45 5.39
C GLY A 57 -10.18 -0.64 6.34
N TRP A 58 -10.41 -1.83 5.79
CA TRP A 58 -10.84 -2.97 6.58
C TRP A 58 -10.45 -4.30 5.96
N VAL A 59 -10.40 -5.35 6.79
CA VAL A 59 -10.17 -6.73 6.34
C VAL A 59 -11.11 -7.68 7.07
N ARG A 60 -11.66 -8.67 6.36
CA ARG A 60 -12.54 -9.70 6.92
C ARG A 60 -12.31 -11.07 6.31
N ASN A 61 -12.70 -12.10 7.04
CA ASN A 61 -12.81 -13.44 6.49
C ASN A 61 -14.18 -13.61 5.85
N THR A 62 -14.22 -14.23 4.68
CA THR A 62 -15.47 -14.65 4.05
C THR A 62 -15.89 -16.03 4.57
N PRO A 63 -17.20 -16.36 4.56
CA PRO A 63 -17.68 -17.70 4.90
C PRO A 63 -17.16 -18.77 3.94
N ASP A 64 -16.74 -18.39 2.74
CA ASP A 64 -16.19 -19.29 1.70
C ASP A 64 -14.70 -19.62 1.90
N GLY A 65 -14.12 -19.31 3.06
CA GLY A 65 -12.71 -19.63 3.34
C GLY A 65 -11.69 -18.59 2.84
N ARG A 66 -12.13 -17.52 2.18
CA ARG A 66 -11.27 -16.46 1.62
C ARG A 66 -11.10 -15.28 2.56
N VAL A 67 -10.16 -14.39 2.26
CA VAL A 67 -10.03 -13.06 2.90
C VAL A 67 -10.40 -11.99 1.90
N GLU A 68 -11.17 -11.00 2.32
CA GLU A 68 -11.43 -9.80 1.51
C GLU A 68 -11.29 -8.55 2.37
N GLY A 69 -11.01 -7.43 1.71
CA GLY A 69 -10.82 -6.17 2.39
C GLY A 69 -10.80 -5.00 1.44
N GLU A 70 -10.73 -3.82 2.01
CA GLU A 70 -10.50 -2.57 1.30
C GLU A 70 -9.32 -1.87 1.96
N VAL A 71 -8.52 -1.20 1.14
CA VAL A 71 -7.45 -0.33 1.62
C VAL A 71 -7.56 1.00 0.91
N GLN A 72 -7.41 2.08 1.66
CA GLN A 72 -7.38 3.43 1.18
C GLN A 72 -6.11 4.13 1.62
N GLY A 73 -5.52 4.91 0.72
CA GLY A 73 -4.33 5.69 1.04
C GLY A 73 -3.67 6.24 -0.21
N GLU A 74 -2.43 6.70 -0.07
CA GLU A 74 -1.62 7.04 -1.23
C GLU A 74 -1.37 5.80 -2.10
N PRO A 75 -1.36 5.94 -3.44
CA PRO A 75 -1.25 4.81 -4.35
C PRO A 75 0.04 3.98 -4.14
N ASP A 76 1.15 4.60 -3.74
CA ASP A 76 2.40 3.88 -3.44
C ASP A 76 2.26 3.01 -2.17
N LEU A 77 1.59 3.52 -1.14
CA LEU A 77 1.37 2.83 0.13
C LEU A 77 0.34 1.71 -0.03
N VAL A 78 -0.74 1.96 -0.76
CA VAL A 78 -1.73 0.95 -1.14
C VAL A 78 -1.07 -0.18 -1.91
N GLN A 79 -0.23 0.13 -2.90
CA GLN A 79 0.50 -0.90 -3.66
C GLN A 79 1.47 -1.69 -2.80
N LYS A 80 2.15 -1.07 -1.82
CA LYS A 80 2.98 -1.78 -0.85
C LYS A 80 2.17 -2.76 -0.02
N LEU A 81 1.04 -2.33 0.55
CA LEU A 81 0.16 -3.22 1.29
C LEU A 81 -0.31 -4.40 0.43
N LEU A 82 -0.75 -4.14 -0.80
CA LEU A 82 -1.21 -5.18 -1.72
C LEU A 82 -0.11 -6.20 -2.05
N LYS A 83 1.15 -5.79 -2.16
CA LYS A 83 2.30 -6.70 -2.34
C LYS A 83 2.53 -7.57 -1.10
N ASP A 84 2.43 -7.00 0.10
CA ASP A 84 2.51 -7.79 1.33
C ASP A 84 1.33 -8.76 1.48
N VAL A 85 0.13 -8.34 1.08
CA VAL A 85 -1.08 -9.19 1.07
C VAL A 85 -0.94 -10.33 0.05
N ASP A 86 -0.38 -10.07 -1.13
CA ASP A 86 -0.09 -11.09 -2.15
C ASP A 86 0.91 -12.15 -1.64
N LYS A 87 1.91 -11.72 -0.86
CA LYS A 87 2.86 -12.63 -0.22
C LYS A 87 2.26 -13.39 0.97
N GLY A 88 1.43 -12.71 1.75
CA GLY A 88 0.86 -13.19 2.99
C GLY A 88 1.88 -13.42 4.12
N PRO A 89 1.40 -13.78 5.33
CA PRO A 89 2.28 -14.20 6.43
C PRO A 89 2.98 -15.53 6.12
N ARG A 90 4.04 -15.85 6.88
CA ARG A 90 4.93 -17.01 6.66
C ARG A 90 4.22 -18.37 6.45
N HIS A 91 3.03 -18.53 7.01
CA HIS A 91 2.24 -19.77 6.94
C HIS A 91 1.02 -19.67 6.00
N ALA A 92 0.77 -18.51 5.38
CA ALA A 92 -0.29 -18.38 4.38
C ALA A 92 0.21 -18.85 3.02
N HIS A 93 -0.73 -19.37 2.24
CA HIS A 93 -0.50 -19.65 0.83
C HIS A 93 -1.55 -18.90 0.00
N VAL A 94 -1.11 -17.83 -0.67
CA VAL A 94 -1.96 -17.06 -1.55
C VAL A 94 -1.90 -17.67 -2.95
N VAL A 95 -3.06 -18.10 -3.44
CA VAL A 95 -3.23 -18.69 -4.78
C VAL A 95 -3.59 -17.60 -5.79
N LYS A 96 -4.40 -16.63 -5.37
CA LYS A 96 -4.85 -15.53 -6.24
C LYS A 96 -5.18 -14.30 -5.42
N LEU A 97 -4.67 -13.15 -5.85
CA LEU A 97 -5.10 -11.83 -5.37
C LEU A 97 -5.93 -11.15 -6.47
N GLU A 98 -7.19 -10.90 -6.18
CA GLU A 98 -8.05 -10.06 -7.00
C GLU A 98 -8.07 -8.65 -6.40
N LYS A 99 -7.97 -7.64 -7.25
CA LYS A 99 -7.98 -6.22 -6.86
C LYS A 99 -8.95 -5.46 -7.75
N GLY A 100 -9.63 -4.46 -7.20
CA GLY A 100 -10.47 -3.54 -7.94
C GLY A 100 -10.44 -2.17 -7.29
N GLU A 101 -10.39 -1.12 -8.10
CA GLU A 101 -10.52 0.24 -7.61
C GLU A 101 -11.97 0.50 -7.21
N VAL A 102 -12.16 1.23 -6.12
CA VAL A 102 -13.45 1.62 -5.56
C VAL A 102 -13.38 3.10 -5.14
N GLU A 103 -14.55 3.70 -4.90
CA GLU A 103 -14.65 5.09 -4.47
C GLU A 103 -14.02 5.30 -3.10
N THR A 104 -13.29 6.41 -2.92
CA THR A 104 -12.68 6.76 -1.64
C THR A 104 -13.74 7.22 -0.63
N LEU A 105 -13.46 7.02 0.67
CA LEU A 105 -14.26 7.47 1.78
C LEU A 105 -13.50 8.55 2.56
N ASP A 106 -14.05 9.76 2.65
CA ASP A 106 -13.40 10.91 3.31
C ASP A 106 -13.31 10.77 4.85
N ASP A 107 -14.13 9.94 5.48
CA ASP A 107 -14.21 9.78 6.95
C ASP A 107 -13.57 8.49 7.48
N GLU A 108 -12.64 7.87 6.74
CA GLU A 108 -11.97 6.64 7.17
C GLU A 108 -10.57 6.92 7.73
N GLU A 109 -10.45 6.94 9.06
CA GLU A 109 -9.20 7.30 9.77
C GLU A 109 -8.36 6.09 10.23
N SER A 110 -8.91 4.87 10.15
CA SER A 110 -8.24 3.68 10.70
C SER A 110 -8.45 2.43 9.87
N PHE A 111 -7.64 1.40 10.13
CA PHE A 111 -7.74 0.10 9.49
C PHE A 111 -8.31 -0.95 10.45
N GLU A 112 -9.49 -1.47 10.14
CA GLU A 112 -10.26 -2.32 11.06
C GLU A 112 -10.35 -3.78 10.62
N ILE A 113 -10.34 -4.70 11.59
CA ILE A 113 -10.64 -6.12 11.34
C ILE A 113 -12.13 -6.34 11.55
N ARG A 114 -12.86 -6.60 10.47
CA ARG A 114 -14.29 -6.95 10.51
C ARG A 114 -14.45 -8.47 10.71
N ARG A 115 -15.49 -8.86 11.48
CA ARG A 115 -15.83 -10.27 11.75
C ARG A 115 -16.74 -10.86 10.69
#